data_AF-A0A525IV85-F1
#
_entry.id   AF-A0A525IV85-F1
#
_cell.length_a   1.000
_cell.length_b   1.000
_cell.length_c   1.000
_cell.angle_alpha   90.00
_cell.angle_beta   90.00
_cell.angle_gamma   90.00
#
_symmetry.space_group_name_H-M   'P 1'
#
loop_
_entity.id
_entity.type
_entity.pdbx_description
1 polymer ?
#
loop_
_entity_poly.entity_id
_entity_poly.type
_entity_poly.pdbx_seq_one_letter_code
_entity_poly.pdbx_strand_id
1 'polypeptide(L)' 'MVTNCGRICLHRKKINVSIVLAGQRLGIKEVDEEIGLVRFMHYDLGFIDLEQRTLQPLDNPFGPRLSPMS' A
#
# COMPACT_ATOMS: atom_id res chain seq x y z
N MET A 1 7.00 -1.40 -6.46
CA MET A 1 6.14 -2.45 -7.02
C MET A 1 5.81 -3.43 -5.93
N VAL A 2 4.56 -3.87 -5.83
CA VAL A 2 4.14 -4.86 -4.83
C VAL A 2 4.63 -6.24 -5.28
N THR A 3 5.27 -6.97 -4.37
CA THR A 3 5.75 -8.34 -4.62
C THR A 3 4.58 -9.32 -4.73
N ASN A 4 4.85 -10.52 -5.23
CA ASN A 4 3.84 -11.57 -5.37
C ASN A 4 3.19 -11.99 -4.03
N CYS A 5 3.87 -11.72 -2.89
CA CYS A 5 3.34 -11.97 -1.56
C CYS A 5 2.65 -10.75 -0.92
N GLY A 6 2.34 -9.71 -1.69
CA GLY A 6 1.59 -8.54 -1.21
C GLY A 6 2.41 -7.57 -0.35
N ARG A 7 3.74 -7.53 -0.53
CA ARG A 7 4.64 -6.65 0.24
C ARG A 7 5.30 -5.61 -0.63
N ILE A 8 5.71 -4.49 -0.02
CA ILE A 8 6.59 -3.50 -0.66
C ILE A 8 7.89 -3.45 0.12
N CYS A 9 9.00 -3.35 -0.60
CA CYS A 9 10.31 -3.09 -0.03
C CYS A 9 10.62 -1.60 -0.18
N LEU A 10 10.72 -0.88 0.94
CA LEU A 10 11.03 0.55 0.98
C LEU A 10 12.03 0.78 2.12
N HIS A 11 13.09 1.57 1.90
CA HIS A 11 14.14 1.83 2.91
C HIS A 11 14.72 0.56 3.57
N ARG A 12 14.90 -0.53 2.80
CA ARG A 12 15.33 -1.87 3.29
C ARG A 12 14.36 -2.51 4.31
N LYS A 13 13.17 -1.95 4.50
CA LYS A 13 12.08 -2.49 5.32
C LYS A 13 11.05 -3.17 4.41
N LYS A 14 10.45 -4.27 4.89
CA LYS A 14 9.37 -5.00 4.20
C LYS A 14 8.06 -4.61 4.86
N ILE A 15 7.15 -4.02 4.10
CA ILE A 15 5.85 -3.54 4.58
C ILE A 15 4.76 -4.43 3.99
N ASN A 16 3.85 -4.89 4.83
CA ASN A 16 2.69 -5.67 4.38
C ASN A 16 1.63 -4.70 3.82
N VAL A 17 1.13 -4.99 2.62
CA VAL A 17 0.09 -4.20 1.97
C VAL A 17 -1.13 -5.09 1.74
N SER A 18 -1.15 -5.85 0.64
CA SER A 18 -2.16 -6.86 0.37
C SER A 18 -1.75 -7.66 -0.87
N ILE A 19 -2.05 -8.96 -0.87
CA ILE A 19 -1.84 -9.82 -2.05
C ILE A 19 -2.70 -9.39 -3.24
N VAL A 20 -3.85 -8.74 -2.99
CA VAL A 20 -4.72 -8.25 -4.06
C VAL A 20 -4.05 -7.17 -4.90
N LEU A 21 -2.97 -6.54 -4.42
CA LEU A 21 -2.23 -5.53 -5.16
C LEU A 21 -0.92 -6.09 -5.74
N ALA A 22 -0.70 -7.41 -5.71
CA ALA A 22 0.50 -8.04 -6.26
C ALA A 22 0.74 -7.64 -7.73
N GLY A 23 1.99 -7.34 -8.08
CA GLY A 23 2.36 -6.88 -9.42
C GLY A 23 2.01 -5.42 -9.73
N GLN A 24 1.19 -4.77 -8.91
CA GLN A 24 0.81 -3.38 -9.12
C GLN A 24 1.90 -2.40 -8.66
N ARG A 25 1.91 -1.21 -9.27
CA ARG A 25 2.73 -0.07 -8.83
C ARG A 25 1.87 0.83 -7.96
N LEU A 26 2.32 1.07 -6.73
CA LEU A 26 1.72 2.05 -5.84
C LEU A 26 2.55 3.33 -5.85
N GLY A 27 1.86 4.47 -5.81
CA GLY A 27 2.48 5.75 -5.49
C GLY A 27 2.73 5.82 -3.99
N ILE A 28 3.88 6.32 -3.59
CA ILE A 28 4.22 6.59 -2.20
C ILE A 28 4.65 8.05 -2.14
N LYS A 29 3.95 8.83 -1.33
CA LYS A 29 4.26 10.25 -1.09
C LYS A 29 4.65 10.40 0.37
N GLU A 30 5.85 10.88 0.63
CA GLU A 30 6.25 11.27 1.98
C GLU A 30 5.38 12.44 2.46
N VAL A 31 4.75 12.28 3.62
CA VAL A 31 3.85 13.29 4.20
C VAL A 31 4.34 13.78 5.56
N ASP A 32 5.15 12.97 6.24
CA ASP A 32 5.83 13.31 7.49
C ASP A 32 7.10 12.45 7.61
N GLU A 33 7.91 12.72 8.63
CA GLU A 33 9.10 11.93 8.94
C GLU A 33 8.73 10.46 9.14
N GLU A 34 9.34 9.57 8.37
CA GLU A 34 9.07 8.13 8.37
C GLU A 34 7.63 7.70 8.01
N ILE A 35 6.75 8.63 7.59
CA ILE A 35 5.36 8.36 7.20
C ILE A 35 5.12 8.65 5.72
N GLY A 36 4.59 7.66 5.00
CA GLY A 36 4.24 7.78 3.59
C GLY A 36 2.76 7.54 3.31
N LEU A 37 2.12 8.38 2.51
CA LEU A 37 0.80 8.11 1.95
C LEU A 37 0.93 7.16 0.76
N VAL A 38 0.20 6.05 0.80
CA VAL A 38 0.12 5.06 -0.28
C VAL A 38 -1.10 5.34 -1.14
N ARG A 39 -0.86 5.48 -2.45
CA ARG A 39 -1.89 5.73 -3.46
C ARG A 39 -1.88 4.63 -4.52
N PHE A 40 -3.06 4.18 -4.92
CA PHE A 40 -3.24 3.33 -6.09
C PHE A 40 -4.22 4.01 -7.05
N MET A 41 -3.77 4.23 -8.29
CA MET A 41 -4.49 5.06 -9.26
C MET A 41 -4.80 6.47 -8.69
N HIS A 42 -6.08 6.80 -8.51
CA HIS A 42 -6.56 8.06 -7.95
C HIS A 42 -7.00 7.95 -6.48
N TYR A 43 -6.80 6.79 -5.86
CA TYR A 43 -7.30 6.48 -4.53
C TYR A 43 -6.20 6.37 -3.50
N ASP A 44 -6.40 7.04 -2.38
CA ASP A 44 -5.54 6.94 -1.21
C ASP A 44 -5.92 5.67 -0.43
N LEU A 45 -4.96 4.76 -0.28
CA LEU A 45 -5.18 3.46 0.36
C LEU A 45 -4.93 3.51 1.87
N GLY A 46 -4.02 4.37 2.30
CA GLY A 46 -3.56 4.39 3.69
C GLY A 46 -2.19 5.01 3.86
N PHE A 47 -1.76 5.07 5.12
CA PHE A 47 -0.43 5.55 5.50
C PHE A 47 0.46 4.36 5.81
N ILE A 48 1.68 4.37 5.30
CA ILE A 48 2.74 3.48 5.75
C ILE A 48 3.55 4.17 6.82
N ASP A 49 3.76 3.45 7.92
CA ASP A 49 4.70 3.80 8.95
C ASP A 49 5.97 2.98 8.73
N LEU A 50 7.08 3.66 8.45
CA LEU A 50 8.36 2.99 8.22
C LEU A 50 8.93 2.40 9.51
N GLU A 51 8.67 2.96 10.69
CA GLU A 51 9.12 2.40 11.95
C GLU A 51 8.39 1.09 12.25
N GLN A 52 7.05 1.14 12.22
CA GLN A 52 6.16 0.01 12.52
C GLN A 52 6.08 -1.02 11.39
N ARG A 53 6.47 -0.65 10.16
CA ARG A 53 6.43 -1.50 8.95
C ARG A 53 5.02 -1.98 8.60
N THR A 54 4.03 -1.17 8.92
CA THR A 54 2.61 -1.46 8.71
C THR A 54 1.97 -0.43 7.78
N LEU A 55 0.94 -0.87 7.07
CA LEU A 55 0.00 0.01 6.40
C LEU A 55 -1.18 0.23 7.34
N GLN A 56 -1.47 1.48 7.67
CA GLN A 56 -2.70 1.92 8.33
C GLN A 56 -3.72 2.25 7.24
N PRO A 57 -4.72 1.39 6.99
CA PRO A 57 -5.66 1.58 5.89
C PRO A 57 -6.60 2.76 6.18
N LEU A 58 -6.91 3.52 5.14
CA LEU A 58 -8.04 4.44 5.14
C LEU A 58 -9.34 3.68 4.80
N ASP A 59 -10.46 4.41 4.80
CA ASP A 59 -11.73 3.87 4.32
C ASP A 59 -11.56 3.29 2.92
N ASN A 60 -11.97 2.02 2.76
CA ASN A 60 -11.79 1.29 1.51
C ASN A 60 -12.56 1.99 0.38
N PRO A 61 -11.87 2.62 -0.59
CA PRO A 61 -12.53 3.40 -1.63
C PRO A 61 -13.25 2.53 -2.66
N PHE A 62 -12.99 1.21 -2.65
CA PHE A 62 -13.58 0.25 -3.58
C PHE A 62 -14.78 -0.51 -3.01
N GLY A 63 -15.08 -0.34 -1.71
CA GLY A 63 -16.14 -1.07 -1.04
C GLY A 63 -15.91 -2.59 -0.96
N PRO A 64 -16.92 -3.37 -0.52
CA PRO A 64 -16.77 -4.79 -0.19
C PRO A 64 -16.68 -5.73 -1.42
N ARG A 65 -16.87 -5.22 -2.64
CA ARG A 65 -16.92 -6.04 -3.86
C ARG A 65 -16.00 -5.46 -4.93
N LEU A 66 -14.79 -6.00 -4.98
CA LEU A 66 -13.92 -5.89 -6.14
C LEU A 66 -14.13 -7.13 -7.02
N SER A 67 -14.27 -6.94 -8.33
CA SER A 67 -14.14 -8.05 -9.28
C SER A 67 -12.73 -8.62 -9.17
N PRO A 68 -12.54 -9.95 -9.23
CA PRO A 68 -11.20 -10.53 -9.27
C PRO A 68 -10.44 -9.92 -10.44
N MET A 69 -9.18 -9.51 -10.20
CA MET A 69 -8.29 -9.18 -11.30
C MET A 69 -7.97 -10.47 -12.06
N SER A 70 -8.32 -10.47 -13.36
CA SER A 70 -8.17 -11.63 -14.25
C SER A 70 -6.73 -11.93 -14.62
#